data_AF-Q6BKU9-F1
#
_entry.id   AF-Q6BKU9-F1
#
_cell.length_a   1.000
_cell.length_b   1.000
_cell.length_c   1.000
_cell.angle_alpha   90.00
_cell.angle_beta   90.00
_cell.angle_gamma   90.00
#
_symmetry.space_group_name_H-M   'P 1'
#
loop_
_entity.id
_entity.type
_entity.pdbx_description
1 polymer ?
#
loop_
_entity_poly.entity_id
_entity_poly.type
_entity_poly.pdbx_seq_one_letter_code
_entity_poly.pdbx_strand_id
1 'polypeptide(L)'
;MALRNHKESASESESKQPSNSRASNKARNAAAQAAQQEFLLKHINSNGPHDRPKPHPLDFNSFSEETLEKYNKKYGLNFPPPLSINGHILSSEIGKKTFTAKNNKNKISKPELSNNLKKHFLALPCRENEIIANFIYTVRNEDQDFKLSFK
;
A
#
# COMPACT_ATOMS: atom_id res chain seq x y z
N MET A 1 11.73 -36.11 -53.75
CA MET A 1 11.28 -35.00 -52.88
C MET A 1 10.12 -35.51 -52.05
N ALA A 2 10.29 -35.54 -50.73
CA ALA A 2 9.39 -36.23 -49.79
C ALA A 2 8.10 -35.43 -49.52
N LEU A 3 6.94 -36.09 -49.59
CA LEU A 3 5.65 -35.58 -49.14
C LEU A 3 5.56 -35.79 -47.61
N ARG A 4 5.46 -34.69 -46.86
CA ARG A 4 5.30 -34.70 -45.39
C ARG A 4 3.88 -35.17 -45.04
N ASN A 5 3.75 -36.36 -44.47
CA ASN A 5 2.54 -36.79 -43.77
C ASN A 5 2.40 -35.97 -42.47
N HIS A 6 1.45 -35.04 -42.47
CA HIS A 6 0.98 -34.39 -41.25
C HIS A 6 0.12 -35.40 -40.48
N LYS A 7 0.67 -35.95 -39.39
CA LYS A 7 -0.10 -36.79 -38.45
C LYS A 7 -0.89 -35.82 -37.57
N GLU A 8 -2.15 -35.59 -37.91
CA GLU A 8 -3.07 -34.89 -37.01
C GLU A 8 -3.18 -35.69 -35.71
N SER A 9 -2.76 -35.08 -34.60
CA SER A 9 -3.06 -35.54 -33.26
C SER A 9 -4.57 -35.50 -33.06
N ALA A 10 -5.24 -36.64 -33.32
CA ALA A 10 -6.60 -36.85 -32.88
C ALA A 10 -6.60 -36.83 -31.35
N SER A 11 -7.14 -35.74 -30.79
CA SER A 11 -7.42 -35.62 -29.37
C SER A 11 -8.36 -36.76 -28.96
N GLU A 12 -7.96 -37.55 -27.95
CA GLU A 12 -8.82 -38.55 -27.33
C GLU A 12 -10.03 -37.86 -26.70
N SER A 13 -11.12 -37.78 -27.45
CA SER A 13 -12.44 -37.40 -26.94
C SER A 13 -13.52 -38.21 -27.67
N GLU A 14 -13.25 -39.49 -27.93
CA GLU A 14 -14.33 -40.47 -28.06
C GLU A 14 -14.82 -40.83 -26.65
N SER A 15 -15.75 -40.03 -26.15
CA SER A 15 -16.55 -40.44 -24.99
C SER A 15 -17.59 -41.46 -25.45
N LYS A 16 -17.28 -42.75 -25.30
CA LYS A 16 -18.31 -43.80 -25.23
C LYS A 16 -19.29 -43.38 -24.13
N GLN A 17 -20.52 -43.02 -24.51
CA GLN A 17 -21.54 -42.63 -23.55
C GLN A 17 -21.83 -43.79 -22.58
N PRO A 18 -21.62 -43.63 -21.26
CA PRO A 18 -22.34 -44.43 -20.30
C PRO A 18 -23.69 -43.73 -20.05
N SER A 19 -24.77 -44.50 -19.99
CA SER A 19 -26.09 -44.04 -19.57
C SER A 19 -26.03 -43.54 -18.12
N ASN A 20 -25.57 -42.32 -17.91
CA ASN A 20 -25.50 -41.70 -16.60
C ASN A 20 -26.85 -41.05 -16.30
N SER A 21 -27.59 -41.66 -15.37
CA SER A 21 -28.77 -41.07 -14.74
C SER A 21 -28.50 -39.62 -14.36
N ARG A 22 -29.45 -38.70 -14.63
CA ARG A 22 -29.35 -37.26 -14.32
C ARG A 22 -28.86 -36.96 -12.88
N ALA A 23 -29.09 -37.88 -11.95
CA ALA A 23 -28.59 -37.83 -10.58
C ALA A 23 -27.05 -37.89 -10.44
N SER A 24 -26.34 -38.68 -11.26
CA SER A 24 -24.87 -38.83 -11.14
C SER A 24 -24.11 -37.62 -11.68
N ASN A 25 -24.61 -37.00 -12.75
CA ASN A 25 -24.05 -35.75 -13.28
C ASN A 25 -24.28 -34.58 -12.30
N LYS A 26 -25.43 -34.55 -11.61
CA LYS A 26 -25.70 -33.54 -10.56
C LYS A 26 -24.73 -33.69 -9.38
N ALA A 27 -24.45 -34.92 -8.94
CA ALA A 27 -23.50 -35.19 -7.86
C ALA A 27 -22.07 -34.80 -8.22
N ARG A 28 -21.60 -35.09 -9.45
CA ARG A 28 -20.27 -34.68 -9.92
C ARG A 28 -20.13 -33.17 -10.04
N ASN A 29 -21.14 -32.47 -10.55
CA ASN A 29 -21.12 -31.01 -10.63
C ASN A 29 -21.14 -30.36 -9.23
N ALA A 30 -21.89 -30.92 -8.27
CA ALA A 30 -21.88 -30.46 -6.89
C ALA A 30 -20.50 -30.63 -6.23
N ALA A 31 -19.83 -31.77 -6.45
CA ALA A 31 -18.48 -32.01 -5.95
C ALA A 31 -17.44 -31.06 -6.57
N ALA A 32 -17.53 -30.80 -7.88
CA ALA A 32 -16.66 -29.84 -8.57
C ALA A 32 -16.88 -28.40 -8.06
N GLN A 33 -18.13 -28.00 -7.81
CA GLN A 33 -18.45 -26.69 -7.22
C GLN A 33 -17.94 -26.57 -5.77
N ALA A 34 -18.07 -27.62 -4.96
CA ALA A 34 -17.54 -27.64 -3.60
C ALA A 34 -16.01 -27.51 -3.57
N ALA A 35 -15.31 -28.22 -4.46
CA ALA A 35 -13.87 -28.10 -4.60
C ALA A 35 -13.46 -26.67 -5.01
N GLN A 36 -14.17 -26.06 -5.97
CA GLN A 36 -13.93 -24.67 -6.36
C GLN A 36 -14.13 -23.70 -5.20
N GLN A 37 -15.19 -23.85 -4.41
CA GLN A 37 -15.42 -23.00 -3.22
C GLN A 37 -14.30 -23.12 -2.19
N GLU A 38 -13.78 -24.34 -1.96
CA GLU A 38 -12.67 -24.55 -1.05
C GLU A 38 -11.36 -23.91 -1.55
N PHE A 39 -11.11 -23.97 -2.87
CA PHE A 39 -9.98 -23.27 -3.50
C PHE A 39 -10.11 -21.75 -3.37
N LEU A 40 -11.31 -21.19 -3.57
CA LEU A 40 -11.56 -19.77 -3.44
C LEU A 40 -11.39 -19.31 -1.98
N LEU A 41 -11.86 -20.07 -0.99
CA LEU A 41 -11.66 -19.73 0.43
C LEU A 41 -10.18 -19.76 0.86
N LYS A 42 -9.36 -20.64 0.27
CA LYS A 42 -7.92 -20.73 0.58
C LYS A 42 -7.07 -19.65 -0.09
N HIS A 43 -7.48 -19.15 -1.26
CA HIS A 43 -6.64 -18.27 -2.08
C HIS A 43 -7.22 -16.87 -2.31
N ILE A 44 -8.49 -16.63 -1.99
CA ILE A 44 -9.07 -15.29 -1.92
C ILE A 44 -8.86 -14.75 -0.52
N ASN A 45 -7.74 -14.08 -0.32
CA ASN A 45 -7.59 -13.19 0.82
C ASN A 45 -8.34 -11.89 0.48
N SER A 46 -9.30 -11.52 1.32
CA SER A 46 -9.94 -10.21 1.22
C SER A 46 -8.83 -9.14 1.30
N ASN A 47 -8.71 -8.34 0.24
CA ASN A 47 -7.81 -7.18 0.18
C ASN A 47 -8.56 -5.89 0.54
N GLY A 48 -9.60 -6.01 1.36
CA GLY A 48 -10.41 -4.90 1.80
C GLY A 48 -9.56 -3.90 2.59
N PRO A 49 -9.97 -2.62 2.62
CA PRO A 49 -9.26 -1.58 3.37
C PRO A 49 -9.20 -1.85 4.88
N HIS A 50 -10.03 -2.75 5.40
CA HIS A 50 -10.09 -3.16 6.80
C HIS A 50 -9.27 -4.42 7.13
N ASP A 51 -8.79 -5.16 6.12
CA ASP A 51 -8.04 -6.41 6.34
C ASP A 51 -6.59 -6.16 6.74
N ARG A 52 -6.09 -4.93 6.55
CA ARG A 52 -4.77 -4.52 7.02
C ARG A 52 -4.88 -4.02 8.46
N PRO A 53 -4.00 -4.48 9.37
CA PRO A 53 -3.95 -3.93 10.72
C PRO A 53 -3.71 -2.42 10.63
N LYS A 54 -4.51 -1.63 11.35
CA LYS A 54 -4.34 -0.18 11.39
C LYS A 54 -2.96 0.12 11.98
N PRO A 55 -2.14 0.95 11.32
CA PRO A 55 -0.82 1.29 11.84
C PRO A 55 -0.96 1.98 13.19
N HIS A 56 0.00 1.73 14.07
CA HIS A 56 0.02 2.35 15.39
C HIS A 56 0.17 3.88 15.24
N PRO A 57 -0.58 4.72 15.99
CA PRO A 57 -0.58 6.17 15.78
C PRO A 57 0.79 6.84 16.01
N LEU A 58 1.66 6.23 16.82
CA LEU A 58 3.04 6.67 17.07
C LEU A 58 4.06 6.12 16.07
N ASP A 59 3.63 5.41 15.02
CA ASP A 59 4.51 4.93 13.96
C ASP A 59 4.70 5.99 12.88
N PHE A 60 5.70 6.86 13.08
CA PHE A 60 6.00 7.95 12.16
C PHE A 60 6.48 7.47 10.78
N ASN A 61 6.99 6.23 10.66
CA ASN A 61 7.43 5.69 9.38
C ASN A 61 6.25 5.34 8.47
N SER A 62 5.10 5.01 9.05
CA SER A 62 3.87 4.71 8.32
C SER A 62 3.26 5.93 7.65
N PHE A 63 3.57 7.14 8.12
CA PHE A 63 3.06 8.38 7.53
C PHE A 63 3.69 8.69 6.17
N SER A 64 2.97 9.46 5.37
CA SER A 64 3.46 9.97 4.08
C SER A 64 4.57 11.00 4.28
N GLU A 65 5.47 11.14 3.31
CA GLU A 65 6.53 12.15 3.33
C GLU A 65 5.95 13.56 3.45
N GLU A 66 4.85 13.84 2.74
CA GLU A 66 4.14 15.13 2.82
C GLU A 66 3.64 15.44 4.23
N THR A 67 3.13 14.43 4.96
CA THR A 67 2.65 14.60 6.33
C THR A 67 3.81 14.97 7.26
N LEU A 68 4.96 14.29 7.11
CA LEU A 68 6.17 14.56 7.90
C LEU A 68 6.73 15.97 7.60
N GLU A 69 6.72 16.40 6.34
CA GLU A 69 7.12 17.75 5.96
C GLU A 69 6.16 18.83 6.49
N LYS A 70 4.85 18.60 6.42
CA LYS A 70 3.84 19.51 7.00
C LYS A 70 4.06 19.67 8.50
N TYR A 71 4.36 18.58 9.21
CA TYR A 71 4.68 18.62 10.64
C TYR A 71 5.95 19.45 10.88
N ASN A 72 7.03 19.19 10.14
CA ASN A 72 8.29 19.94 10.23
C ASN A 72 8.09 21.44 10.01
N LYS A 73 7.29 21.83 9.00
CA LYS A 73 6.94 23.23 8.72
C LYS A 73 6.07 23.85 9.82
N LYS A 74 5.07 23.12 10.33
CA LYS A 74 4.16 23.60 11.38
C LYS A 74 4.90 23.97 12.66
N TYR A 75 5.91 23.19 13.04
CA TYR A 75 6.69 23.41 14.26
C TYR A 75 8.02 24.14 14.01
N GLY A 76 8.34 24.51 12.78
CA GLY A 76 9.55 25.27 12.43
C GLY A 76 10.86 24.53 12.74
N LEU A 77 10.87 23.20 12.68
CA LEU A 77 12.00 22.37 13.15
C LEU A 77 13.19 22.37 12.17
N ASN A 78 13.01 22.92 10.96
CA ASN A 78 14.04 23.09 9.92
C ASN A 78 14.84 21.81 9.61
N PHE A 79 14.25 20.63 9.83
CA PHE A 79 14.91 19.39 9.43
C PHE A 79 14.99 19.31 7.91
N PRO A 80 16.07 18.74 7.34
CA PRO A 80 16.17 18.56 5.91
C PRO A 80 15.04 17.68 5.36
N PRO A 81 14.57 17.94 4.13
CA PRO A 81 13.55 17.11 3.51
C PRO A 81 14.07 15.69 3.27
N PRO A 82 13.18 14.67 3.32
CA PRO A 82 13.57 13.30 3.09
C PRO A 82 14.03 13.09 1.64
N LEU A 83 14.93 12.15 1.44
CA LEU A 83 15.38 11.75 0.12
C LEU A 83 14.30 10.90 -0.58
N SER A 84 13.78 11.38 -1.70
CA SER A 84 12.88 10.61 -2.57
C SER A 84 13.58 9.35 -3.10
N ILE A 85 12.80 8.33 -3.49
CA ILE A 85 13.32 7.08 -4.07
C ILE A 85 14.26 7.31 -5.27
N ASN A 86 13.89 8.23 -6.17
CA ASN A 86 14.73 8.61 -7.31
C ASN A 86 16.03 9.28 -6.83
N GLY A 87 15.95 10.06 -5.75
CA GLY A 87 17.11 10.62 -5.09
C GLY A 87 18.04 9.54 -4.55
N HIS A 88 17.51 8.45 -3.99
CA HIS A 88 18.31 7.35 -3.51
C HIS A 88 19.05 6.61 -4.63
N ILE A 89 18.35 6.35 -5.75
CA ILE A 89 18.94 5.75 -6.95
C ILE A 89 20.05 6.66 -7.50
N LEU A 90 19.81 7.97 -7.59
CA LEU A 90 20.78 8.92 -8.11
C LEU A 90 21.94 9.18 -7.15
N SER A 91 21.76 8.99 -5.85
CA SER A 91 22.84 9.03 -4.86
C SER A 91 23.69 7.75 -4.84
N SER A 92 23.31 6.71 -5.59
CA SER A 92 24.12 5.49 -5.74
C SER A 92 25.31 5.70 -6.69
N GLU A 93 26.19 4.70 -6.79
CA GLU A 93 27.33 4.68 -7.72
C GLU A 93 26.95 5.01 -9.17
N ILE A 94 25.73 4.65 -9.58
CA ILE A 94 25.20 4.89 -10.92
C ILE A 94 25.02 6.40 -11.18
N GLY A 95 24.55 7.14 -10.17
CA GLY A 95 24.22 8.55 -10.28
C GLY A 95 25.25 9.50 -9.68
N LYS A 96 26.38 9.02 -9.15
CA LYS A 96 27.37 9.82 -8.41
C LYS A 96 27.89 11.08 -9.13
N LYS A 97 27.90 11.05 -10.47
CA LYS A 97 28.34 12.19 -11.31
C LYS A 97 27.22 13.17 -11.65
N THR A 98 25.97 12.83 -11.35
CA THR A 98 24.80 13.66 -11.65
C THR A 98 24.74 14.88 -10.73
N PHE A 99 24.10 15.95 -11.22
CA PHE A 99 23.84 17.16 -10.42
C PHE A 99 23.02 16.85 -9.17
N THR A 100 22.05 15.94 -9.28
CA THR A 100 21.17 15.53 -8.18
C THR A 100 21.95 14.89 -7.04
N ALA A 101 22.94 14.02 -7.33
CA ALA A 101 23.79 13.41 -6.32
C ALA A 101 24.60 14.45 -5.52
N LYS A 102 25.07 15.53 -6.18
CA LYS A 102 25.81 16.61 -5.51
C LYS A 102 24.91 17.44 -4.58
N ASN A 103 23.65 17.66 -4.96
CA ASN A 103 22.70 18.46 -4.18
C ASN A 103 21.99 17.67 -3.06
N ASN A 104 21.95 16.34 -3.16
CA ASN A 104 21.31 15.48 -2.16
C ASN A 104 22.14 15.29 -0.88
N LYS A 105 23.36 15.83 -0.79
CA LYS A 105 24.26 15.67 0.37
C LYS A 105 23.68 16.14 1.70
N ASN A 106 22.80 17.12 1.67
CA ASN A 106 22.18 17.69 2.88
C ASN A 106 20.83 17.06 3.22
N LYS A 107 20.36 16.09 2.43
CA LYS A 107 19.06 15.43 2.68
C LYS A 107 19.23 14.23 3.60
N ILE A 108 18.21 13.99 4.42
CA ILE A 108 18.20 12.88 5.37
C ILE A 108 17.30 11.74 4.87
N SER A 109 17.47 10.57 5.46
CA SER A 109 16.59 9.44 5.18
C SER A 109 15.21 9.64 5.81
N LYS A 110 14.16 9.08 5.19
CA LYS A 110 12.81 9.05 5.80
C LYS A 110 12.80 8.50 7.24
N PRO A 111 13.46 7.38 7.57
CA PRO A 111 13.45 6.86 8.95
C PRO A 111 14.15 7.79 9.94
N GLU A 112 15.20 8.49 9.51
CA GLU A 112 15.90 9.48 10.34
C GLU A 112 15.01 10.69 10.63
N LEU A 113 14.35 11.25 9.62
CA LEU A 113 13.36 12.32 9.80
C LEU A 113 12.25 11.87 10.75
N SER A 114 11.70 10.68 10.53
CA SER A 114 10.62 10.11 11.33
C SER A 114 11.00 9.98 12.81
N ASN A 115 12.23 9.53 13.09
CA ASN A 115 12.74 9.42 14.46
C ASN A 115 12.93 10.80 15.12
N ASN A 116 13.46 11.78 14.39
CA ASN A 116 13.62 13.15 14.92
C ASN A 116 12.27 13.80 15.22
N LEU A 117 11.29 13.65 14.33
CA LEU A 117 9.93 14.15 14.53
C LEU A 117 9.22 13.44 15.69
N LYS A 118 9.41 12.11 15.82
CA LYS A 118 8.87 11.34 16.95
C LYS A 118 9.45 11.82 18.29
N LYS A 119 10.76 12.08 18.36
CA LYS A 119 11.40 12.63 19.57
C LYS A 119 10.80 13.98 19.95
N HIS A 120 10.65 14.87 18.96
CA HIS A 120 10.01 16.17 19.19
C HIS A 120 8.56 15.99 19.67
N PHE A 121 7.77 15.13 19.02
CA PHE A 121 6.39 14.86 19.41
C PHE A 121 6.26 14.37 20.86
N LEU A 122 7.14 13.48 21.30
CA LEU A 122 7.14 12.96 22.68
C LEU A 122 7.59 14.00 23.72
N ALA A 123 8.36 15.01 23.32
CA ALA A 123 8.82 16.09 24.19
C ALA A 123 7.82 17.24 24.33
N LEU A 124 6.75 17.26 23.53
CA LEU A 124 5.75 18.33 23.58
C LEU A 124 4.94 18.26 24.88
N PRO A 125 4.74 19.40 25.57
CA PRO A 125 3.85 19.45 26.72
C PRO A 125 2.40 19.27 26.28
N CYS A 126 1.72 18.27 26.84
CA CYS A 126 0.33 17.95 26.53
C CYS A 126 -0.58 18.30 27.72
N ARG A 127 -1.61 19.12 27.47
CA ARG A 127 -2.70 19.37 28.42
C ARG A 127 -3.97 18.73 27.87
N GLU A 128 -4.34 17.59 28.43
CA GLU A 128 -5.43 16.74 27.93
C GLU A 128 -6.75 17.52 27.74
N ASN A 129 -7.15 18.30 28.74
CA ASN A 129 -8.39 19.07 28.70
C ASN A 129 -8.46 20.02 27.49
N GLU A 130 -7.35 20.67 27.13
CA GLU A 130 -7.31 21.57 25.98
C GLU A 130 -7.29 20.82 24.67
N ILE A 131 -6.57 19.70 24.62
CA ILE A 131 -6.46 18.88 23.39
C ILE A 131 -7.83 18.30 23.03
N ILE A 132 -8.55 17.74 24.00
CA ILE A 132 -9.88 17.17 23.78
C ILE A 132 -10.87 18.24 23.35
N ALA A 133 -10.91 19.37 24.06
CA ALA A 133 -11.82 20.47 23.73
C ALA A 133 -11.56 21.03 22.33
N ASN A 134 -10.30 21.33 22.00
CA ASN A 134 -9.92 21.82 20.68
C ASN A 134 -10.21 20.80 19.59
N PHE A 135 -9.93 19.51 19.82
CA PHE A 135 -10.20 18.46 18.85
C PHE A 135 -11.70 18.38 18.52
N ILE A 136 -12.57 18.29 19.54
CA ILE A 136 -14.03 18.23 19.35
C ILE A 136 -14.51 19.48 18.60
N TYR A 137 -14.02 20.66 18.96
CA TYR A 137 -14.36 21.90 18.27
C TYR A 137 -13.95 21.86 16.80
N THR A 138 -12.69 21.53 16.50
CA THR A 138 -12.20 21.49 15.11
C THR A 138 -12.93 20.48 14.23
N VAL A 139 -13.28 19.31 14.77
CA VAL A 139 -13.99 18.27 13.99
C VAL A 139 -15.44 18.65 13.76
N ARG A 140 -16.11 19.28 14.73
CA ARG A 140 -17.51 19.70 14.57
C ARG A 140 -17.67 20.94 13.70
N ASN A 141 -16.63 21.75 13.59
CA ASN A 141 -16.64 23.02 12.85
C ASN A 141 -15.76 22.99 11.59
N GLU A 142 -15.31 21.82 11.13
CA GLU A 142 -14.39 21.67 9.99
C GLU A 142 -14.91 22.34 8.71
N ASP A 143 -16.23 22.33 8.49
CA ASP A 143 -16.91 22.93 7.34
C ASP A 143 -17.11 24.45 7.44
N GLN A 144 -16.84 25.05 8.60
CA GLN A 144 -17.08 26.48 8.86
C GLN A 144 -15.83 27.35 8.66
N ASP A 145 -14.66 26.73 8.52
CA ASP A 145 -13.40 27.46 8.31
C ASP A 145 -13.25 27.88 6.84
N PHE A 146 -13.67 29.11 6.54
CA PHE A 146 -13.35 29.75 5.27
C PHE A 146 -11.83 29.95 5.13
N LYS A 147 -11.18 29.12 4.31
CA LYS A 147 -9.73 29.23 4.02
C LYS A 147 -9.52 30.04 2.75
N LEU A 148 -9.24 31.34 2.92
CA LEU A 148 -8.69 32.21 1.89
C LEU A 148 -7.22 31.82 1.66
N SER A 149 -6.96 30.98 0.66
CA SER A 149 -5.60 30.53 0.31
C SER A 149 -5.16 31.26 -0.97
N PHE A 150 -4.10 32.07 -0.89
CA PHE A 150 -3.46 32.63 -2.07
C PHE A 150 -2.54 31.59 -2.70
N LYS A 151 -2.72 31.35 -4.00
CA LYS A 151 -1.93 30.42 -4.82
C LYS A 151 -0.67 31.10 -5.33
#